data_AF-A0A564XUV3-F1
#
_entry.id   AF-A0A564XUV3-F1
#
_cell.length_a   1.000
_cell.length_b   1.000
_cell.length_c   1.000
_cell.angle_alpha   90.00
_cell.angle_beta   90.00
_cell.angle_gamma   90.00
#
_symmetry.space_group_name_H-M   'P 1'
#
loop_
_entity.id
_entity.type
_entity.pdbx_description
1 polymer ?
#
loop_
_entity_poly.entity_id
_entity_poly.type
_entity_poly.pdbx_seq_one_letter_code
_entity_poly.pdbx_strand_id
1 'polypeptide(L)'
;MEGLLKRYENQVHYFQGSVMVTRDLTRVGLENADACLVLANKYSNDPDAEDATNIMRVISIKNCCANIKVIVQLMQYHNKTYLLNIPNWDWRRGDDAICVAELKLGFLAQNCLAPGFSTLLANLFTMRTYRKASGTEASAAALAGGMNSCWLDDYMEGAGMEMYTEHFSPAFEKM
;
A
#
# COMPACT_ATOMS: atom_id res chain seq x y z
N MET A 1 8.63 16.40 10.66
CA MET A 1 7.35 15.65 10.70
C MET A 1 6.17 16.58 10.93
N GLU A 2 6.27 17.57 11.83
CA GLU A 2 5.20 18.54 12.12
C GLU A 2 4.67 19.31 10.89
N GLY A 3 5.54 19.71 9.96
CA GLY A 3 5.12 20.41 8.74
C GLY A 3 4.23 19.58 7.81
N LEU A 4 4.41 18.26 7.76
CA LEU A 4 3.56 17.37 6.96
C LEU A 4 2.18 17.21 7.62
N LEU A 5 2.15 17.03 8.95
CA LEU A 5 0.89 16.90 9.70
C LEU A 5 0.05 18.18 9.62
N LYS A 6 0.68 19.36 9.74
CA LYS A 6 -0.01 20.65 9.59
C LYS A 6 -0.62 20.84 8.19
N ARG A 7 0.01 20.30 7.14
CA ARG A 7 -0.53 20.38 5.77
C ARG A 7 -1.82 19.57 5.60
N TYR A 8 -2.02 18.52 6.38
CA TYR A 8 -3.18 17.62 6.31
C TYR A 8 -3.98 17.59 7.62
N GLU A 9 -4.05 18.72 8.33
CA GLU A 9 -4.61 18.81 9.69
C GLU A 9 -6.05 18.29 9.81
N ASN A 10 -6.88 18.47 8.77
CA ASN A 10 -8.27 18.00 8.74
C ASN A 10 -8.42 16.51 8.36
N GLN A 11 -7.34 15.83 7.97
CA GLN A 11 -7.36 14.45 7.47
C GLN A 11 -6.48 13.51 8.30
N VAL A 12 -5.42 14.04 8.93
CA VAL A 12 -4.41 13.25 9.63
C VAL A 12 -4.24 13.79 11.04
N HIS A 13 -4.53 12.93 12.02
CA HIS A 13 -4.30 13.19 13.43
C HIS A 13 -3.21 12.25 13.96
N TYR A 14 -2.25 12.78 14.72
CA TYR A 14 -1.16 12.01 15.31
C TYR A 14 -1.39 11.80 16.80
N PHE A 15 -1.22 10.56 17.26
CA PHE A 15 -1.30 10.20 18.67
C PHE A 15 -0.01 9.49 19.09
N GLN A 16 0.63 9.99 20.14
CA GLN A 16 1.72 9.27 20.78
C GLN A 16 1.16 8.20 21.70
N GLY A 17 1.59 6.95 21.54
CA GLY A 17 1.14 5.81 22.35
C GLY A 17 1.66 4.49 21.79
N SER A 18 1.17 3.38 22.31
CA SER A 18 1.49 2.04 21.82
C SER A 18 0.21 1.22 21.60
N VAL A 19 0.14 0.53 20.46
CA VAL A 19 -0.95 -0.42 20.17
C VAL A 19 -0.97 -1.62 21.11
N MET A 20 0.11 -1.85 21.87
CA MET A 20 0.16 -2.89 22.91
C MET A 20 -0.60 -2.50 24.18
N VAL A 21 -1.04 -1.25 24.29
CA VAL A 21 -1.79 -0.72 25.44
C VAL A 21 -3.25 -0.52 25.03
N THR A 22 -4.17 -1.30 25.60
CA THR A 22 -5.60 -1.24 25.26
C THR A 22 -6.20 0.17 25.40
N ARG A 23 -5.78 0.94 26.42
CA ARG A 23 -6.23 2.33 26.61
C ARG A 23 -5.89 3.22 25.42
N ASP A 24 -4.75 3.00 24.78
CA ASP A 24 -4.36 3.77 23.60
C ASP A 24 -5.21 3.39 22.39
N LEU A 25 -5.59 2.11 22.25
CA LEU A 25 -6.50 1.65 21.19
C LEU A 25 -7.90 2.27 21.31
N THR A 26 -8.45 2.36 22.52
CA THR A 26 -9.73 3.05 22.76
C THR A 26 -9.59 4.55 22.49
N ARG A 27 -8.49 5.18 22.90
CA ARG A 27 -8.26 6.62 22.70
C ARG A 27 -8.21 7.01 21.22
N VAL A 28 -7.69 6.15 20.35
CA VAL A 28 -7.69 6.37 18.89
C VAL A 28 -8.99 5.93 18.22
N GLY A 29 -9.98 5.45 18.98
CA GLY A 29 -11.29 5.06 18.46
C GLY A 29 -11.26 3.82 17.58
N LEU A 30 -10.37 2.85 17.87
CA LEU A 30 -10.19 1.64 17.04
C LEU A 30 -11.51 0.90 16.77
N GLU A 31 -12.42 0.87 17.74
CA GLU A 31 -13.74 0.23 17.62
C GLU A 31 -14.62 0.80 16.50
N ASN A 32 -14.42 2.06 16.13
CA ASN A 32 -15.16 2.77 15.10
C ASN A 32 -14.37 2.91 13.78
N ALA A 33 -13.15 2.38 13.72
CA ALA A 33 -12.31 2.45 12.53
C ALA A 33 -12.70 1.36 11.52
N ASP A 34 -12.65 1.68 10.22
CA ASP A 34 -12.93 0.70 9.15
C ASP A 34 -11.77 -0.30 8.96
N ALA A 35 -10.53 0.17 9.10
CA ALA A 35 -9.34 -0.66 8.96
C ALA A 35 -8.16 -0.15 9.82
N CYS A 36 -7.25 -1.07 10.14
CA CYS A 36 -5.98 -0.77 10.80
C CYS A 36 -4.81 -1.24 9.91
N LEU A 37 -3.89 -0.32 9.62
CA LEU A 37 -2.70 -0.60 8.81
C LEU A 37 -1.46 -0.68 9.70
N VAL A 38 -0.79 -1.83 9.71
CA VAL A 38 0.46 -2.07 10.46
C VAL A 38 1.63 -2.03 9.48
N LEU A 39 2.41 -0.95 9.54
CA LEU A 39 3.56 -0.73 8.68
C LEU A 39 4.83 -1.33 9.28
N ALA A 40 5.64 -1.96 8.43
CA ALA A 40 6.92 -2.56 8.82
C ALA A 40 8.10 -1.67 8.44
N ASN A 41 9.16 -1.70 9.25
CA ASN A 41 10.43 -1.10 8.89
C ASN A 41 11.20 -1.97 7.87
N LYS A 42 11.16 -1.57 6.60
CA LYS A 42 11.81 -2.28 5.48
C LYS A 42 13.33 -2.32 5.56
N TYR A 43 13.93 -1.49 6.41
CA TYR A 43 15.38 -1.36 6.59
C TYR A 43 15.84 -1.89 7.96
N SER A 44 15.03 -2.73 8.62
CA SER A 44 15.45 -3.39 9.86
C SER A 44 16.68 -4.28 9.64
N ASN A 45 17.59 -4.28 10.60
CA ASN A 45 18.74 -5.19 10.62
C ASN A 45 18.30 -6.64 10.91
N ASP A 46 17.18 -6.81 11.60
CA ASP A 46 16.56 -8.10 11.92
C ASP A 46 15.10 -8.08 11.43
N PRO A 47 14.85 -8.59 10.20
CA PRO A 47 13.50 -8.66 9.64
C PRO A 47 12.56 -9.60 10.40
N ASP A 48 13.09 -10.67 11.01
CA ASP A 48 12.28 -11.65 11.74
C ASP A 48 11.79 -11.07 13.06
N ALA A 49 12.63 -10.34 13.79
CA ALA A 49 12.22 -9.62 14.99
C ALA A 49 11.20 -8.51 14.70
N GLU A 50 11.34 -7.80 13.58
CA GLU A 50 10.38 -6.78 13.13
C GLU A 50 9.01 -7.42 12.82
N ASP A 51 8.99 -8.53 12.08
CA ASP A 51 7.77 -9.28 11.78
C ASP A 51 7.11 -9.83 13.05
N ALA A 52 7.89 -10.41 13.98
CA ALA A 52 7.37 -10.87 15.26
C ALA A 52 6.70 -9.73 16.04
N THR A 53 7.33 -8.55 16.05
CA THR A 53 6.75 -7.35 16.67
C THR A 53 5.45 -6.95 15.99
N ASN A 54 5.39 -6.95 14.66
CA ASN A 54 4.18 -6.62 13.91
C ASN A 54 3.06 -7.63 14.12
N ILE A 55 3.37 -8.93 14.20
CA ILE A 55 2.40 -9.97 14.54
C ILE A 55 1.83 -9.74 15.94
N MET A 56 2.67 -9.39 16.93
CA MET A 56 2.20 -9.04 18.28
C MET A 56 1.28 -7.82 18.28
N ARG A 57 1.55 -6.82 17.43
CA ARG A 57 0.64 -5.67 17.25
C ARG A 57 -0.71 -6.11 16.69
N VAL A 58 -0.73 -7.00 15.69
CA VAL A 58 -1.97 -7.57 15.13
C VAL A 58 -2.77 -8.31 16.20
N ILE A 59 -2.11 -9.14 17.02
CA ILE A 59 -2.76 -9.84 18.13
C ILE A 59 -3.41 -8.85 19.09
N SER A 60 -2.70 -7.79 19.48
CA SER A 60 -3.24 -6.75 20.37
C SER A 60 -4.49 -6.08 19.78
N ILE A 61 -4.45 -5.73 18.49
CA ILE A 61 -5.56 -5.13 17.75
C ILE A 61 -6.77 -6.08 17.72
N LYS A 62 -6.56 -7.34 17.32
CA LYS A 62 -7.64 -8.35 17.21
C LYS A 62 -8.23 -8.74 18.56
N ASN A 63 -7.44 -8.72 19.63
CA ASN A 63 -7.93 -8.93 20.99
C ASN A 63 -8.82 -7.78 21.47
N CYS A 64 -8.54 -6.54 21.05
CA CYS A 64 -9.37 -5.37 21.36
C CYS A 64 -10.64 -5.33 20.49
N CYS A 65 -10.49 -5.57 19.20
CA CYS A 65 -11.57 -5.49 18.21
C CYS A 65 -11.44 -6.63 17.20
N ALA A 66 -12.12 -7.76 17.45
CA ALA A 66 -12.04 -8.95 16.59
C ALA A 66 -12.51 -8.70 15.14
N ASN A 67 -13.42 -7.75 14.96
CA ASN A 67 -14.12 -7.53 13.70
C ASN A 67 -13.48 -6.50 12.76
N ILE A 68 -12.44 -5.80 13.18
CA ILE A 68 -11.76 -4.79 12.36
C ILE A 68 -10.92 -5.45 11.27
N LYS A 69 -10.85 -4.82 10.09
CA LYS A 69 -9.94 -5.25 9.01
C LYS A 69 -8.50 -4.86 9.37
N VAL A 70 -7.58 -5.80 9.29
CA VAL A 70 -6.16 -5.53 9.58
C VAL A 70 -5.31 -5.83 8.35
N ILE A 71 -4.60 -4.82 7.87
CA ILE A 71 -3.63 -4.95 6.78
C ILE A 71 -2.23 -4.79 7.38
N VAL A 72 -1.44 -5.85 7.34
CA VAL A 72 -0.09 -5.86 7.94
C VAL A 72 0.98 -6.07 6.87
N GLN A 73 2.07 -5.33 6.99
CA GLN A 73 3.27 -5.57 6.21
C GLN A 73 4.19 -6.55 6.95
N LEU A 74 4.66 -7.56 6.22
CA LEU A 74 5.68 -8.50 6.69
C LEU A 74 6.89 -8.47 5.77
N MET A 75 8.07 -8.75 6.31
CA MET A 75 9.32 -8.80 5.58
C MET A 75 9.58 -10.20 5.03
N GLN A 76 9.35 -11.24 5.83
CA GLN A 76 9.63 -12.62 5.47
C GLN A 76 8.35 -13.43 5.23
N TYR A 77 8.41 -14.35 4.27
CA TYR A 77 7.25 -15.16 3.89
C TYR A 77 6.89 -16.20 4.95
N HIS A 78 7.88 -16.84 5.58
CA HIS A 78 7.61 -17.88 6.59
C HIS A 78 6.83 -17.35 7.79
N ASN A 79 7.04 -16.08 8.16
CA ASN A 79 6.33 -15.44 9.26
C ASN A 79 4.84 -15.21 9.00
N LYS A 80 4.41 -15.19 7.73
CA LYS A 80 2.99 -15.03 7.34
C LYS A 80 2.11 -16.14 7.92
N THR A 81 2.67 -17.33 8.11
CA THR A 81 1.94 -18.49 8.68
C THR A 81 1.47 -18.26 10.11
N TYR A 82 2.19 -17.46 10.90
CA TYR A 82 1.80 -17.16 12.28
C TYR A 82 0.52 -16.34 12.38
N LEU A 83 0.22 -15.50 11.37
CA LEU A 83 -1.03 -14.73 11.33
C LEU A 83 -2.26 -15.63 11.23
N LEU A 84 -2.16 -16.76 10.51
CA LEU A 84 -3.25 -17.72 10.34
C LEU A 84 -3.62 -18.44 11.65
N ASN A 85 -2.72 -18.42 12.65
CA ASN A 85 -2.97 -19.00 13.96
C ASN A 85 -3.67 -18.03 14.93
N ILE A 86 -3.87 -16.76 14.54
CA ILE A 86 -4.53 -15.77 15.39
C ILE A 86 -6.05 -16.04 15.35
N PRO A 87 -6.70 -16.27 16.51
CA PRO A 87 -8.16 -16.37 16.54
C PRO A 87 -8.72 -15.01 16.14
N ASN A 88 -9.61 -14.98 15.14
CA ASN A 88 -10.19 -13.79 14.49
C ASN A 88 -9.39 -13.15 13.35
N TRP A 89 -8.32 -13.80 12.86
CA TRP A 89 -7.77 -13.47 11.56
C TRP A 89 -8.60 -14.13 10.46
N ASP A 90 -9.22 -13.35 9.58
CA ASP A 90 -10.08 -13.84 8.49
C ASP A 90 -9.87 -13.05 7.19
N TRP A 91 -9.20 -13.71 6.23
CA TRP A 91 -8.95 -13.17 4.90
C TRP A 91 -10.25 -12.85 4.12
N ARG A 92 -11.36 -13.56 4.40
CA ARG A 92 -12.65 -13.30 3.73
C ARG A 92 -13.25 -11.98 4.15
N ARG A 93 -12.82 -11.45 5.29
CA ARG A 93 -13.27 -10.17 5.84
C ARG A 93 -12.36 -9.01 5.48
N GLY A 94 -11.27 -9.27 4.74
CA GLY A 94 -10.29 -8.27 4.32
C GLY A 94 -9.10 -8.13 5.25
N ASP A 95 -8.77 -9.16 6.04
CA ASP A 95 -7.48 -9.23 6.73
C ASP A 95 -6.39 -9.68 5.74
N ASP A 96 -5.47 -8.77 5.42
CA ASP A 96 -4.46 -8.99 4.39
C ASP A 96 -3.04 -8.86 4.96
N ALA A 97 -2.18 -9.80 4.56
CA ALA A 97 -0.76 -9.80 4.90
C ALA A 97 0.08 -9.55 3.65
N ILE A 98 0.63 -8.34 3.55
CA ILE A 98 1.47 -7.91 2.44
C ILE A 98 2.92 -8.29 2.76
N CYS A 99 3.39 -9.41 2.20
CA CYS A 99 4.78 -9.82 2.35
C CYS A 99 5.68 -9.16 1.30
N VAL A 100 6.67 -8.38 1.77
CA VAL A 100 7.61 -7.64 0.91
C VAL A 100 8.51 -8.60 0.13
N ALA A 101 9.05 -9.64 0.77
CA ALA A 101 9.89 -10.63 0.07
C ALA A 101 9.11 -11.39 -1.01
N GLU A 102 7.87 -11.80 -0.71
CA GLU A 102 6.97 -12.49 -1.63
C GLU A 102 6.71 -11.65 -2.89
N LEU A 103 6.29 -10.39 -2.71
CA LEU A 103 6.01 -9.49 -3.84
C LEU A 103 7.27 -9.14 -4.63
N LYS A 104 8.39 -8.83 -3.94
CA LYS A 104 9.64 -8.46 -4.59
C LYS A 104 10.18 -9.59 -5.48
N LEU A 105 10.24 -10.81 -4.94
CA LEU A 105 10.73 -11.97 -5.68
C LEU A 105 9.72 -12.43 -6.73
N GLY A 106 8.42 -12.33 -6.45
CA GLY A 106 7.36 -12.61 -7.42
C GLY A 106 7.44 -11.70 -8.64
N PHE A 107 7.60 -10.38 -8.45
CA PHE A 107 7.77 -9.44 -9.56
C PHE A 107 9.05 -9.66 -10.35
N LEU A 108 10.16 -10.02 -9.68
CA LEU A 108 11.41 -10.37 -10.36
C LEU A 108 11.26 -11.64 -11.19
N ALA A 109 10.58 -12.66 -10.67
CA ALA A 109 10.32 -13.90 -11.39
C ALA A 109 9.45 -13.67 -12.64
N GLN A 110 8.40 -12.84 -12.54
CA GLN A 110 7.58 -12.50 -13.70
C GLN A 110 8.34 -11.68 -14.74
N ASN A 111 9.27 -10.80 -14.32
CA ASN A 111 10.16 -10.11 -15.25
C ASN A 111 11.04 -11.04 -16.09
N CYS A 112 11.40 -12.23 -15.58
CA CYS A 112 12.14 -13.22 -16.34
C CYS A 112 11.30 -13.82 -17.50
N LEU A 113 9.97 -13.82 -17.37
CA LEU A 113 9.05 -14.27 -18.42
C LEU A 113 8.70 -13.14 -19.40
N ALA A 114 8.46 -11.93 -18.86
CA ALA A 114 8.10 -10.74 -19.62
C ALA A 114 8.88 -9.51 -19.09
N PRO A 115 9.96 -9.09 -19.78
CA PRO A 115 10.73 -7.92 -19.37
C PRO A 115 9.87 -6.66 -19.27
N GLY A 116 9.97 -5.95 -18.15
CA GLY A 116 9.19 -4.73 -17.88
C GLY A 116 7.88 -4.96 -17.13
N PHE A 117 7.47 -6.20 -16.89
CA PHE A 117 6.23 -6.54 -16.16
C PHE A 117 6.15 -5.90 -14.76
N SER A 118 7.25 -5.88 -14.01
CA SER A 118 7.29 -5.27 -12.68
C SER A 118 7.04 -3.77 -12.73
N THR A 119 7.56 -3.09 -13.76
CA THR A 119 7.39 -1.64 -13.94
C THR A 119 5.95 -1.34 -14.34
N LEU A 120 5.36 -2.17 -15.21
CA LEU A 120 3.95 -2.09 -15.58
C LEU A 120 3.05 -2.20 -14.34
N LEU A 121 3.20 -3.28 -13.55
CA LEU A 121 2.41 -3.46 -12.33
C LEU A 121 2.66 -2.37 -11.29
N ALA A 122 3.93 -1.96 -11.08
CA ALA A 122 4.25 -0.91 -10.13
C ALA A 122 3.55 0.41 -10.49
N ASN A 123 3.45 0.75 -11.77
CA ASN A 123 2.74 1.94 -12.22
C ASN A 123 1.23 1.83 -11.97
N LEU A 124 0.62 0.66 -12.23
CA LEU A 124 -0.83 0.44 -12.03
C LEU A 124 -1.29 0.59 -10.56
N PHE A 125 -0.40 0.36 -9.58
CA PHE A 125 -0.70 0.53 -8.16
C PHE A 125 -0.35 1.92 -7.62
N THR A 126 0.42 2.72 -8.37
CA THR A 126 0.79 4.07 -7.93
C THR A 126 -0.16 5.09 -8.52
N MET A 127 -0.83 5.85 -7.65
CA MET A 127 -1.62 6.99 -8.12
C MET A 127 -0.71 8.06 -8.71
N ARG A 128 -0.81 8.26 -10.03
CA ARG A 128 -0.01 9.22 -10.78
C ARG A 128 -0.90 10.02 -11.70
N THR A 129 -0.95 11.34 -11.49
CA THR A 129 -1.64 12.22 -12.43
C THR A 129 -0.70 12.55 -13.59
N TYR A 130 -1.01 12.04 -14.78
CA TYR A 130 -0.39 12.56 -16.01
C TYR A 130 -1.08 13.87 -16.41
N ARG A 131 -0.30 14.94 -16.54
CA ARG A 131 -0.73 16.19 -17.18
C ARG A 131 0.16 16.42 -18.40
N LYS A 132 -0.41 16.25 -19.58
CA LYS A 132 0.22 16.69 -20.82
C LYS A 132 0.35 18.21 -20.76
N ALA A 133 1.58 18.73 -20.80
CA ALA A 133 1.83 20.16 -20.79
C ALA A 133 1.28 20.76 -22.09
N SER A 134 0.02 21.21 -22.06
CA SER A 134 -0.67 21.87 -23.16
C SER A 134 -0.69 23.37 -22.86
N GLY A 135 0.43 24.03 -23.12
CA GLY A 135 0.56 25.48 -22.92
C GLY A 135 1.95 26.00 -23.25
N THR A 136 2.01 27.26 -23.64
CA THR A 136 3.17 28.07 -24.09
C THR A 136 4.40 28.06 -23.14
N GLU A 137 4.30 27.41 -21.98
CA GLU A 137 5.40 27.20 -21.02
C GLU A 137 6.24 25.94 -21.32
N ALA A 138 5.68 24.97 -22.05
CA ALA A 138 6.40 23.76 -22.46
C ALA A 138 7.55 24.08 -23.44
N SER A 139 7.43 25.15 -24.23
CA SER A 139 8.48 25.54 -25.18
C SER A 139 9.72 26.13 -24.50
N ALA A 140 9.61 26.70 -23.29
CA ALA A 140 10.77 27.29 -22.60
C ALA A 140 11.60 26.23 -21.85
N ALA A 141 10.94 25.25 -21.21
CA ALA A 141 11.62 24.14 -20.54
C ALA A 141 12.19 23.11 -21.53
N ALA A 142 11.51 22.86 -22.65
CA ALA A 142 11.99 21.96 -23.72
C ALA A 142 13.25 22.47 -24.43
N LEU A 143 13.51 23.78 -24.42
CA LEU A 143 14.70 24.38 -25.04
C LEU A 143 15.95 24.32 -24.15
N ALA A 144 15.81 24.07 -22.85
CA ALA A 144 16.94 24.05 -21.89
C ALA A 144 17.56 22.67 -21.69
N GLY A 145 16.89 21.59 -22.11
CA GLY A 145 17.39 20.22 -22.00
C GLY A 145 16.91 19.39 -23.17
N GLY A 146 17.69 19.39 -24.24
CA GLY A 146 17.34 18.79 -25.52
C GLY A 146 17.03 17.30 -25.44
N MET A 147 15.75 16.97 -25.22
CA MET A 147 15.09 15.73 -25.63
C MET A 147 13.60 15.84 -25.30
N ASN A 148 12.82 16.51 -26.16
CA ASN A 148 11.37 16.27 -26.24
C ASN A 148 11.19 14.82 -26.67
N SER A 149 11.15 13.94 -25.67
CA SER A 149 11.21 12.50 -25.83
C SER A 149 9.79 11.99 -26.02
N CYS A 150 9.33 11.80 -27.25
CA CYS A 150 8.02 11.21 -27.53
C CYS A 150 7.76 9.92 -26.74
N TRP A 151 8.79 9.09 -26.53
CA TRP A 151 8.70 7.88 -25.70
C TRP A 151 8.34 8.16 -24.24
N LEU A 152 8.76 9.31 -23.69
CA LEU A 152 8.47 9.69 -22.31
C LEU A 152 7.02 10.12 -22.19
N ASP A 153 6.48 10.83 -23.18
CA ASP A 153 5.05 11.18 -23.21
C ASP A 153 4.18 9.92 -23.23
N ASP A 154 4.49 8.96 -24.13
CA ASP A 154 3.77 7.69 -24.22
C ASP A 154 3.91 6.86 -22.92
N TYR A 155 5.11 6.84 -22.33
CA TYR A 155 5.34 6.18 -21.05
C TYR A 155 4.51 6.82 -19.92
N MET A 156 4.49 8.15 -19.85
CA MET A 156 3.79 8.87 -18.79
C MET A 156 2.27 8.78 -18.94
N GLU A 157 1.76 8.69 -20.17
CA GLU A 157 0.36 8.36 -20.44
C GLU A 157 0.01 6.98 -19.87
N GLY A 158 0.79 5.94 -20.22
CA GLY A 158 0.59 4.59 -19.68
C GLY A 158 0.78 4.50 -18.17
N ALA A 159 1.72 5.26 -17.60
CA ALA A 159 1.95 5.33 -16.16
C ALA A 159 0.83 6.03 -15.38
N GLY A 160 -0.07 6.76 -16.06
CA GLY A 160 -1.28 7.33 -15.48
C GLY A 160 -2.47 6.36 -15.41
N MET A 161 -2.32 5.14 -15.93
CA MET A 161 -3.34 4.10 -15.83
C MET A 161 -3.28 3.42 -14.46
N GLU A 162 -4.46 3.03 -13.93
CA GLU A 162 -4.62 2.45 -12.59
C GLU A 162 -5.54 1.22 -12.65
N MET A 163 -5.48 0.37 -11.62
CA MET A 163 -6.37 -0.79 -11.46
C MET A 163 -7.60 -0.44 -10.63
N TYR A 164 -8.80 -0.71 -11.16
CA TYR A 164 -10.08 -0.45 -10.49
C TYR A 164 -10.95 -1.70 -10.42
N THR A 165 -11.76 -1.79 -9.37
CA THR A 165 -12.78 -2.84 -9.20
C THR A 165 -14.16 -2.22 -9.36
N GLU A 166 -14.94 -2.71 -10.33
CA GLU A 166 -16.29 -2.21 -10.60
C GLU A 166 -17.25 -3.37 -10.87
N HIS A 167 -18.54 -3.16 -10.58
CA HIS A 167 -19.58 -4.12 -10.95
C HIS A 167 -19.99 -3.90 -12.41
N PHE A 168 -20.02 -4.99 -13.19
CA PHE A 168 -20.50 -4.91 -14.56
C PHE A 168 -21.99 -4.52 -14.60
N SER A 169 -22.36 -3.79 -15.65
CA SER A 169 -23.75 -3.47 -15.95
C SER A 169 -24.55 -4.74 -16.23
N PRO A 170 -25.86 -4.79 -15.90
CA PRO A 170 -26.74 -5.91 -16.27
C PRO A 170 -26.73 -6.27 -17.76
N ALA A 171 -26.35 -5.33 -18.64
CA ALA A 171 -26.20 -5.58 -20.07
C ALA A 171 -25.18 -6.69 -20.40
N PHE A 172 -24.24 -6.98 -19.50
CA PHE A 172 -23.19 -8.00 -19.68
C PHE A 172 -23.53 -9.35 -19.03
N GLU A 173 -24.69 -9.54 -18.39
CA GLU A 173 -25.02 -10.78 -17.66
C GLU A 173 -25.14 -12.04 -18.53
N LYS A 174 -25.30 -11.88 -19.85
CA LYS A 174 -25.50 -12.98 -20.81
C LYS A 174 -24.70 -12.84 -22.11
N MET A 175 -23.69 -11.97 -22.13
CA MET A 175 -22.65 -12.03 -23.16
C MET A 175 -21.71 -13.19 -22.85
#